data_AF-A0A947C0K6-F1
#
_entry.id   AF-A0A947C0K6-F1
#
_cell.length_a   1.000
_cell.length_b   1.000
_cell.length_c   1.000
_cell.angle_alpha   90.00
_cell.angle_beta   90.00
_cell.angle_gamma   90.00
#
_symmetry.space_group_name_H-M   'P 1'
#
loop_
_entity.id
_entity.type
_entity.pdbx_description
1 polymer ?
#
loop_
_entity_poly.entity_id
_entity_poly.type
_entity_poly.pdbx_seq_one_letter_code
_entity_poly.pdbx_strand_id
1 'polypeptide(L)'
;MSRKPQVTEAARRGAEAAELVERAKCGDSNAFDELVRKYRPRVYALALHLTGQASDADDITQDAFLKAYHKLSEFEGRSEFFTWIYRITLHRALNAKRDKNRRRTVPFDDPRLVAAVAADAHGDPERAVQLRDRYRALLEAFDRLSPLLQTTVVLTTLQGLNYKEAAVVLETTEGTIAWRIHEARRKMRGYLDGLDRGLARARRRPMSDSAVHRLEKALMQLIPVVPTPAAAR
;
A
#
# COMPACT_ATOMS: atom_id res chain seq x y z
N MET A 1 21.25 33.86 18.04
CA MET A 1 21.25 32.40 18.34
C MET A 1 20.71 31.65 17.12
N SER A 2 21.61 31.13 16.28
CA SER A 2 21.25 30.41 15.05
C SER A 2 20.57 29.08 15.38
N ARG A 3 19.28 28.97 15.04
CA ARG A 3 18.53 27.72 15.09
C ARG A 3 19.01 26.87 13.92
N LYS A 4 19.93 25.93 14.16
CA LYS A 4 20.34 24.93 13.14
C LYS A 4 19.07 24.27 12.58
N PRO A 5 18.93 24.13 11.26
CA PRO A 5 17.77 23.43 10.69
C PRO A 5 17.86 21.95 11.11
N GLN A 6 16.85 21.46 11.82
CA GLN A 6 16.70 20.03 12.06
C GLN A 6 16.33 19.40 10.72
N VAL A 7 17.27 18.67 10.10
CA VAL A 7 17.01 17.87 8.90
C VAL A 7 15.91 16.86 9.27
N THR A 8 14.80 16.86 8.52
CA THR A 8 13.70 15.94 8.75
C THR A 8 14.15 14.50 8.50
N GLU A 9 13.64 13.56 9.29
CA GLU A 9 13.98 12.13 9.19
C GLU A 9 13.76 11.55 7.77
N ALA A 10 12.77 12.07 7.03
CA ALA A 10 12.55 11.74 5.63
C ALA A 10 13.72 12.19 4.73
N ALA A 11 14.22 13.42 4.90
CA ALA A 11 15.36 13.93 4.14
C ALA A 11 16.64 13.16 4.44
N ARG A 12 16.84 12.73 5.70
CA ARG A 12 17.97 11.86 6.08
C ARG A 12 17.91 10.50 5.37
N ARG A 13 16.72 9.88 5.32
CA ARG A 13 16.51 8.60 4.62
C ARG A 13 16.70 8.71 3.12
N GLY A 14 16.29 9.83 2.52
CA GLY A 14 16.51 10.14 1.11
C GLY A 14 17.99 10.30 0.79
N ALA A 15 18.74 11.00 1.64
CA ALA A 15 20.19 11.17 1.48
C ALA A 15 20.96 9.84 1.62
N GLU A 16 20.62 9.02 2.62
CA GLU A 16 21.20 7.69 2.79
C GLU A 16 20.91 6.78 1.58
N ALA A 17 19.67 6.81 1.07
CA ALA A 17 19.32 6.04 -0.13
C ALA A 17 20.09 6.53 -1.36
N ALA A 18 20.29 7.84 -1.50
CA ALA A 18 21.08 8.40 -2.60
C ALA A 18 22.55 7.96 -2.53
N GLU A 19 23.15 7.92 -1.34
CA GLU A 19 24.52 7.41 -1.14
C GLU A 19 24.64 5.94 -1.55
N LEU A 20 23.69 5.10 -1.11
CA LEU A 20 23.66 3.69 -1.47
C LEU A 20 23.48 3.49 -2.99
N VAL A 21 22.66 4.32 -3.64
CA VAL A 21 22.50 4.30 -5.09
C VAL A 21 23.81 4.61 -5.80
N GLU A 22 24.53 5.65 -5.40
CA GLU A 22 25.79 6.02 -6.05
C GLU A 22 26.87 4.95 -5.86
N ARG A 23 26.99 4.39 -4.65
CA ARG A 23 27.88 3.24 -4.42
C ARG A 23 27.51 2.04 -5.29
N ALA A 24 26.22 1.71 -5.38
CA ALA A 24 25.75 0.60 -6.20
C ALA A 24 25.99 0.84 -7.70
N LYS A 25 25.87 2.08 -8.20
CA LYS A 25 26.26 2.44 -9.57
C LYS A 25 27.75 2.24 -9.84
N CYS A 26 28.60 2.42 -8.83
CA CYS A 26 30.04 2.15 -8.90
C CYS A 26 30.39 0.65 -8.78
N GLY A 27 29.41 -0.25 -8.75
CA GLY A 27 29.62 -1.71 -8.69
C GLY A 27 29.61 -2.30 -7.27
N ASP A 28 29.28 -1.51 -6.25
CA ASP A 28 29.11 -2.03 -4.88
C ASP A 28 27.78 -2.80 -4.76
N SER A 29 27.84 -4.11 -4.97
CA SER A 29 26.68 -5.01 -4.83
C SER A 29 26.08 -5.00 -3.42
N ASN A 30 26.90 -4.79 -2.38
CA ASN A 30 26.39 -4.72 -1.01
C ASN A 30 25.53 -3.49 -0.80
N ALA A 31 25.88 -2.35 -1.41
CA ALA A 31 25.05 -1.14 -1.35
C ALA A 31 23.67 -1.36 -2.00
N PHE A 32 23.60 -2.13 -3.08
CA PHE A 32 22.32 -2.51 -3.67
C PHE A 32 21.53 -3.47 -2.77
N ASP A 33 22.19 -4.46 -2.16
CA ASP A 33 21.55 -5.36 -1.21
C ASP A 33 20.94 -4.61 -0.01
N GLU A 34 21.60 -3.55 0.47
CA GLU A 34 21.06 -2.66 1.50
C GLU A 34 19.80 -1.92 1.02
N LEU A 35 19.78 -1.42 -0.21
CA LEU A 35 18.57 -0.84 -0.82
C LEU A 35 17.44 -1.89 -0.89
N VAL A 36 17.74 -3.12 -1.32
CA VAL A 36 16.76 -4.20 -1.39
C VAL A 36 16.20 -4.49 0.00
N ARG A 37 17.05 -4.72 1.01
CA ARG A 37 16.60 -5.01 2.38
C ARG A 37 15.70 -3.89 2.92
N LYS A 38 16.05 -2.64 2.66
CA LYS A 38 15.30 -1.45 3.13
C LYS A 38 13.94 -1.29 2.45
N TYR A 39 13.87 -1.50 1.14
CA TYR A 39 12.65 -1.20 0.36
C TYR A 39 11.78 -2.41 0.07
N ARG A 40 12.30 -3.65 0.14
CA ARG A 40 11.56 -4.88 -0.19
C ARG A 40 10.25 -5.03 0.56
N PRO A 41 10.16 -4.82 1.90
CA PRO A 41 8.89 -4.96 2.60
C PRO A 41 7.79 -4.05 2.06
N ARG A 42 8.15 -2.81 1.69
CA ARG A 42 7.22 -1.83 1.15
C ARG A 42 6.81 -2.14 -0.29
N VAL A 43 7.77 -2.53 -1.12
CA VAL A 43 7.52 -2.95 -2.52
C VAL A 43 6.62 -4.19 -2.55
N TYR A 44 6.89 -5.18 -1.70
CA TYR A 44 6.04 -6.36 -1.55
C TYR A 44 4.64 -6.01 -1.09
N ALA A 45 4.52 -5.18 -0.05
CA ALA A 45 3.21 -4.72 0.41
C ALA A 45 2.45 -3.98 -0.70
N LEU A 46 3.11 -3.11 -1.46
CA LEU A 46 2.48 -2.41 -2.59
C LEU A 46 1.95 -3.41 -3.63
N ALA A 47 2.77 -4.37 -4.05
CA ALA A 47 2.37 -5.39 -5.01
C ALA A 47 1.19 -6.24 -4.48
N LEU A 48 1.27 -6.70 -3.23
CA LEU A 48 0.25 -7.52 -2.58
C LEU A 48 -1.12 -6.83 -2.51
N HIS A 49 -1.16 -5.56 -2.12
CA HIS A 49 -2.42 -4.82 -2.04
C HIS A 49 -3.06 -4.60 -3.41
N LEU A 50 -2.25 -4.48 -4.47
CA LEU A 50 -2.73 -4.27 -5.84
C LEU A 50 -3.16 -5.56 -6.54
N THR A 51 -2.49 -6.68 -6.28
CA THR A 51 -2.76 -7.97 -6.95
C THR A 51 -3.67 -8.90 -6.15
N GLY A 52 -3.72 -8.72 -4.82
CA GLY A 52 -4.44 -9.59 -3.90
C GLY A 52 -3.90 -11.01 -3.80
N GLN A 53 -2.70 -11.28 -4.31
CA GLN A 53 -2.11 -12.62 -4.36
C GLN A 53 -0.64 -12.60 -3.99
N ALA A 54 -0.27 -13.48 -3.05
CA ALA A 54 1.09 -13.56 -2.52
C ALA A 54 2.12 -13.96 -3.59
N SER A 55 1.82 -14.96 -4.41
CA SER A 55 2.71 -15.40 -5.51
C SER A 55 3.00 -14.25 -6.48
N ASP A 56 1.94 -13.58 -6.95
CA ASP A 56 2.08 -12.46 -7.88
C ASP A 56 2.88 -11.31 -7.21
N ALA A 57 2.69 -11.08 -5.91
CA ALA A 57 3.40 -10.05 -5.17
C ALA A 57 4.90 -10.36 -5.01
N ASP A 58 5.26 -11.60 -4.73
CA ASP A 58 6.66 -12.05 -4.66
C ASP A 58 7.34 -11.90 -6.02
N ASP A 59 6.71 -12.40 -7.09
CA ASP A 59 7.21 -12.31 -8.45
C ASP A 59 7.42 -10.85 -8.87
N ILE A 60 6.40 -9.99 -8.69
CA ILE A 60 6.49 -8.56 -9.02
C ILE A 60 7.60 -7.88 -8.23
N THR A 61 7.76 -8.21 -6.95
CA THR A 61 8.79 -7.62 -6.09
C THR A 61 10.17 -7.97 -6.60
N GLN A 62 10.42 -9.25 -6.87
CA GLN A 62 11.69 -9.71 -7.41
C GLN A 62 11.97 -9.07 -8.77
N ASP A 63 10.99 -9.09 -9.66
CA ASP A 63 11.09 -8.47 -10.99
C ASP A 63 11.36 -6.97 -10.93
N ALA A 64 10.79 -6.26 -9.94
CA ALA A 64 11.01 -4.84 -9.77
C ALA A 64 12.46 -4.55 -9.35
N PHE A 65 13.01 -5.30 -8.39
CA PHE A 65 14.40 -5.13 -7.96
C PHE A 65 15.41 -5.59 -9.01
N LEU A 66 15.16 -6.67 -9.75
CA LEU A 66 16.02 -7.09 -10.86
C LEU A 66 16.06 -6.02 -11.95
N LYS A 67 14.91 -5.45 -12.31
CA LYS A 67 14.85 -4.33 -13.26
C LYS A 67 15.53 -3.08 -12.73
N ALA A 68 15.35 -2.78 -11.45
CA ALA A 68 16.02 -1.65 -10.81
C ALA A 68 17.54 -1.82 -10.81
N TYR A 69 18.05 -3.03 -10.55
CA TYR A 69 19.47 -3.35 -10.62
C TYR A 69 20.03 -3.08 -12.02
N HIS A 70 19.41 -3.65 -13.05
CA HIS A 70 19.86 -3.49 -14.43
C HIS A 70 19.77 -2.06 -14.96
N LYS A 71 18.82 -1.26 -14.46
CA LYS A 71 18.61 0.13 -14.87
C LYS A 71 19.21 1.15 -13.92
N LEU A 72 19.95 0.72 -12.89
CA LEU A 72 20.43 1.62 -11.85
C LEU A 72 21.42 2.65 -12.41
N SER A 73 22.21 2.27 -13.42
CA SER A 73 23.11 3.18 -14.15
C SER A 73 22.37 4.29 -14.90
N GLU A 74 21.16 4.02 -15.38
CA GLU A 74 20.28 5.00 -16.07
C GLU A 74 19.52 5.90 -15.09
N PHE A 75 19.56 5.62 -13.79
CA PHE A 75 18.83 6.39 -12.79
C PHE A 75 19.50 7.75 -12.54
N GLU A 76 18.94 8.79 -13.16
CA GLU A 76 19.49 10.15 -13.13
C GLU A 76 19.31 10.91 -11.80
N GLY A 77 18.69 10.32 -10.78
CA GLY A 77 18.50 10.97 -9.48
C GLY A 77 17.51 12.15 -9.49
N ARG A 78 16.72 12.33 -10.55
CA ARG A 78 15.66 13.36 -10.66
C ARG A 78 14.49 13.16 -9.69
N SER A 79 14.37 11.98 -9.09
CA SER A 79 13.44 11.65 -8.01
C SER A 79 14.17 10.81 -6.96
N GLU A 80 13.60 10.63 -5.77
CA GLU A 80 14.14 9.67 -4.82
C GLU A 80 14.03 8.23 -5.34
N PHE A 81 14.96 7.35 -4.93
CA PHE A 81 14.96 5.94 -5.31
C PHE A 81 13.63 5.24 -4.99
N PHE A 82 13.01 5.57 -3.85
CA PHE A 82 11.71 5.00 -3.46
C PHE A 82 10.62 5.30 -4.50
N THR A 83 10.62 6.51 -5.07
CA THR A 83 9.63 6.92 -6.07
C THR A 83 9.82 6.08 -7.33
N TRP A 84 11.07 5.90 -7.74
CA TRP A 84 11.42 5.16 -8.94
C TRP A 84 11.06 3.67 -8.85
N ILE A 85 11.44 3.00 -7.75
CA ILE A 85 11.09 1.58 -7.54
C ILE A 85 9.58 1.38 -7.41
N TYR A 86 8.85 2.34 -6.80
CA TYR A 86 7.39 2.30 -6.74
C TYR A 86 6.78 2.36 -8.15
N ARG A 87 7.26 3.24 -9.05
CA ARG A 87 6.78 3.31 -10.44
C ARG A 87 6.99 2.00 -11.19
N ILE A 88 8.18 1.38 -11.06
CA ILE A 88 8.47 0.07 -11.67
C ILE A 88 7.47 -0.98 -11.16
N THR A 89 7.25 -1.00 -9.84
CA THR A 89 6.33 -1.95 -9.18
C THR A 89 4.89 -1.76 -9.63
N LEU A 90 4.40 -0.51 -9.69
CA LEU A 90 3.06 -0.16 -10.12
C LEU A 90 2.79 -0.63 -11.55
N HIS A 91 3.72 -0.38 -12.46
CA HIS A 91 3.58 -0.82 -13.84
C HIS A 91 3.40 -2.34 -13.92
N ARG A 92 4.20 -3.11 -13.17
CA ARG A 92 4.12 -4.57 -13.15
C ARG A 92 2.82 -5.08 -12.52
N ALA A 93 2.42 -4.52 -11.38
CA ALA A 93 1.19 -4.90 -10.70
C ALA A 93 -0.07 -4.61 -11.53
N LEU A 94 -0.12 -3.46 -12.20
CA LEU A 94 -1.25 -3.09 -13.05
C LEU A 94 -1.35 -4.00 -14.29
N ASN A 95 -0.23 -4.44 -14.86
CA ASN A 95 -0.23 -5.40 -15.97
C ASN A 95 -0.72 -6.78 -15.50
N ALA A 96 -0.17 -7.31 -14.41
CA ALA A 96 -0.61 -8.60 -13.85
C ALA A 96 -2.12 -8.63 -13.52
N LYS A 97 -2.67 -7.48 -13.10
CA LYS A 97 -4.11 -7.35 -12.81
C LYS A 97 -4.99 -7.38 -14.05
N ARG A 98 -4.54 -6.79 -15.18
CA ARG A 98 -5.32 -6.76 -16.44
C ARG A 98 -5.60 -8.17 -16.96
N ASP A 99 -4.64 -9.07 -16.82
CA ASP A 99 -4.73 -10.45 -17.33
C ASP A 99 -5.68 -11.34 -16.51
N LYS A 100 -6.11 -10.89 -15.32
CA LYS A 100 -6.73 -11.75 -14.30
C LYS A 100 -8.11 -11.31 -13.84
N ASN A 101 -8.80 -10.45 -14.60
CA ASN A 101 -10.04 -9.73 -14.23
C ASN A 101 -11.31 -10.62 -14.02
N ARG A 102 -11.19 -11.75 -13.30
CA ARG A 102 -12.20 -12.83 -13.22
C ARG A 102 -12.61 -13.25 -11.81
N ARG A 103 -12.04 -12.70 -10.72
CA ARG A 103 -12.45 -13.03 -9.34
C ARG A 103 -13.32 -11.92 -8.76
N ARG A 104 -14.59 -12.22 -8.51
CA ARG A 104 -15.59 -11.29 -7.94
C ARG A 104 -15.72 -11.38 -6.42
N THR A 105 -15.00 -12.30 -5.77
CA THR A 105 -15.12 -12.60 -4.34
C THR A 105 -13.74 -12.74 -3.72
N VAL A 106 -13.56 -12.20 -2.51
CA VAL A 106 -12.31 -12.29 -1.74
C VAL A 106 -12.26 -13.66 -1.03
N PRO A 107 -11.24 -14.50 -1.32
CA PRO A 107 -11.07 -15.80 -0.66
C PRO A 107 -10.95 -15.69 0.86
N PHE A 108 -11.26 -16.79 1.58
CA PHE A 108 -11.14 -16.83 3.04
C PHE A 108 -9.69 -16.75 3.53
N ASP A 109 -8.76 -17.25 2.72
CA ASP A 109 -7.32 -17.27 2.90
C ASP A 109 -6.61 -16.12 2.16
N ASP A 110 -7.34 -15.08 1.72
CA ASP A 110 -6.73 -13.90 1.11
C ASP A 110 -5.69 -13.30 2.10
N PRO A 111 -4.41 -13.17 1.69
CA PRO A 111 -3.34 -12.74 2.58
C PRO A 111 -3.58 -11.34 3.15
N ARG A 112 -4.27 -10.45 2.41
CA ARG A 112 -4.63 -9.10 2.89
C ARG A 112 -5.65 -9.18 4.01
N LEU A 113 -6.64 -10.08 3.86
CA LEU A 113 -7.68 -10.33 4.87
C LEU A 113 -7.08 -10.92 6.15
N VAL A 114 -6.25 -11.96 5.99
CA VAL A 114 -5.60 -12.63 7.12
C VAL A 114 -4.72 -11.64 7.90
N ALA A 115 -3.91 -10.85 7.21
CA ALA A 115 -3.04 -9.86 7.84
C ALA A 115 -3.83 -8.77 8.58
N ALA A 116 -4.89 -8.24 7.98
CA ALA A 116 -5.73 -7.21 8.60
C ALA A 116 -6.43 -7.72 9.87
N VAL A 117 -7.00 -8.93 9.81
CA VAL A 117 -7.64 -9.55 10.98
C VAL A 117 -6.62 -9.82 12.09
N ALA A 118 -5.45 -10.36 11.75
CA ALA A 118 -4.41 -10.66 12.74
C ALA A 118 -3.90 -9.40 13.45
N ALA A 119 -3.70 -8.30 12.70
CA ALA A 119 -3.27 -7.03 13.26
C ALA A 119 -4.25 -6.48 14.31
N ASP A 120 -5.54 -6.74 14.14
CA ASP A 120 -6.59 -6.07 14.89
C ASP A 120 -7.30 -6.95 15.93
N ALA A 121 -7.20 -8.26 15.76
CA ALA A 121 -7.68 -9.24 16.71
C ALA A 121 -6.79 -9.31 17.96
N HIS A 122 -5.51 -8.92 17.87
CA HIS A 122 -4.55 -8.96 18.99
C HIS A 122 -4.49 -10.35 19.69
N GLY A 123 -4.66 -11.43 18.92
CA GLY A 123 -4.65 -12.80 19.41
C GLY A 123 -5.99 -13.34 19.92
N ASP A 124 -7.07 -12.54 19.94
CA ASP A 124 -8.41 -12.96 20.35
C ASP A 124 -9.18 -13.65 19.19
N PRO A 125 -9.50 -14.95 19.30
CA PRO A 125 -10.21 -15.69 18.25
C PRO A 125 -11.64 -15.20 18.01
N GLU A 126 -12.37 -14.79 19.05
CA GLU A 126 -13.76 -14.34 18.91
C GLU A 126 -13.79 -12.99 18.17
N ARG A 127 -12.90 -12.08 18.56
CA ARG A 127 -12.71 -10.80 17.85
C ARG A 127 -12.26 -11.02 16.41
N ALA A 128 -11.38 -12.00 16.14
CA ALA A 128 -10.94 -12.32 14.78
C ALA A 128 -12.10 -12.74 13.87
N VAL A 129 -13.05 -13.53 14.38
CA VAL A 129 -14.27 -13.91 13.64
C VAL A 129 -15.11 -12.68 13.31
N GLN A 130 -15.35 -11.79 14.28
CA GLN A 130 -16.16 -10.59 14.09
C GLN A 130 -15.55 -9.60 13.08
N LEU A 131 -14.22 -9.48 13.07
CA LEU A 131 -13.48 -8.58 12.18
C LEU A 131 -13.44 -9.10 10.73
N ARG A 132 -13.42 -10.43 10.55
CA ARG A 132 -13.22 -11.06 9.24
C ARG A 132 -14.29 -10.65 8.23
N ASP A 133 -15.57 -10.67 8.62
CA ASP A 133 -16.66 -10.30 7.72
C ASP A 133 -16.56 -8.82 7.31
N ARG A 134 -16.19 -7.95 8.24
CA ARG A 134 -16.01 -6.51 7.98
C ARG A 134 -14.84 -6.26 7.03
N TYR A 135 -13.68 -6.86 7.28
CA TYR A 135 -12.52 -6.71 6.41
C TYR A 135 -12.72 -7.32 5.03
N ARG A 136 -13.44 -8.44 4.94
CA ARG A 136 -13.81 -9.03 3.65
C ARG A 136 -14.67 -8.05 2.85
N ALA A 137 -15.72 -7.47 3.45
CA ALA A 137 -16.58 -6.50 2.78
C ALA A 137 -15.78 -5.25 2.32
N LEU A 138 -14.86 -4.77 3.15
CA LEU A 138 -13.96 -3.67 2.79
C LEU A 138 -13.06 -4.02 1.58
N LEU A 139 -12.44 -5.20 1.59
CA LEU A 139 -11.58 -5.65 0.50
C LEU A 139 -12.37 -5.85 -0.79
N GLU A 140 -13.58 -6.40 -0.71
CA GLU A 140 -14.47 -6.50 -1.88
C GLU A 140 -14.88 -5.13 -2.44
N ALA A 141 -15.18 -4.17 -1.57
CA ALA A 141 -15.47 -2.80 -1.98
C ALA A 141 -14.24 -2.12 -2.62
N PHE A 142 -13.05 -2.36 -2.05
CA PHE A 142 -11.78 -1.88 -2.60
C PHE A 142 -11.47 -2.52 -3.96
N ASP A 143 -11.66 -3.84 -4.11
CA ASP A 143 -11.37 -4.59 -5.33
C ASP A 143 -12.27 -4.17 -6.52
N ARG A 144 -13.44 -3.57 -6.24
CA ARG A 144 -14.35 -2.98 -7.24
C ARG A 144 -13.94 -1.60 -7.74
N LEU A 145 -13.03 -0.91 -7.05
CA LEU A 145 -12.54 0.40 -7.49
C LEU A 145 -11.77 0.29 -8.81
N SER A 146 -11.74 1.39 -9.57
CA SER A 146 -10.88 1.43 -10.76
C SER A 146 -9.40 1.37 -10.36
N PRO A 147 -8.50 0.88 -11.23
CA PRO A 147 -7.09 0.71 -10.88
C PRO A 147 -6.42 2.01 -10.40
N LEU A 148 -6.80 3.16 -10.95
CA LEU A 148 -6.28 4.47 -10.52
C LEU A 148 -6.70 4.84 -9.09
N LEU A 149 -7.96 4.57 -8.73
CA LEU A 149 -8.48 4.83 -7.39
C LEU A 149 -7.83 3.88 -6.38
N GLN A 150 -7.74 2.59 -6.70
CA GLN A 150 -7.06 1.61 -5.85
C GLN A 150 -5.61 2.01 -5.59
N THR A 151 -4.86 2.31 -6.65
CA THR A 151 -3.45 2.66 -6.52
C THR A 151 -3.27 3.90 -5.64
N THR A 152 -4.15 4.89 -5.78
CA THR A 152 -4.10 6.11 -4.97
C THR A 152 -4.39 5.82 -3.49
N VAL A 153 -5.36 4.94 -3.20
CA VAL A 153 -5.65 4.48 -1.83
C VAL A 153 -4.47 3.69 -1.26
N VAL A 154 -3.89 2.76 -2.02
CA VAL A 154 -2.75 1.96 -1.55
C VAL A 154 -1.57 2.85 -1.20
N LEU A 155 -1.19 3.79 -2.08
CA LEU A 155 -0.05 4.67 -1.84
C LEU A 155 -0.25 5.58 -0.62
N THR A 156 -1.43 6.18 -0.49
CA THR A 156 -1.65 7.18 0.58
C THR A 156 -2.00 6.55 1.92
N THR A 157 -2.92 5.59 1.91
CA THR A 157 -3.53 5.07 3.12
C THR A 157 -2.76 3.87 3.66
N LEU A 158 -2.25 3.00 2.78
CA LEU A 158 -1.60 1.74 3.19
C LEU A 158 -0.07 1.86 3.22
N GLN A 159 0.50 2.63 2.30
CA GLN A 159 1.94 2.91 2.25
C GLN A 159 2.31 4.20 2.97
N GLY A 160 1.32 5.01 3.38
CA GLY A 160 1.53 6.21 4.19
C GLY A 160 2.15 7.40 3.44
N LEU A 161 2.13 7.42 2.11
CA LEU A 161 2.62 8.56 1.34
C LEU A 161 1.68 9.76 1.52
N ASN A 162 2.25 10.94 1.71
CA ASN A 162 1.45 12.16 1.63
C ASN A 162 1.02 12.45 0.18
N TYR A 163 0.12 13.42 -0.01
CA TYR A 163 -0.45 13.69 -1.33
C TYR A 163 0.59 14.17 -2.33
N LYS A 164 1.59 14.93 -1.88
CA LYS A 164 2.72 15.37 -2.71
C LYS A 164 3.57 14.19 -3.19
N GLU A 165 3.94 13.28 -2.29
CA GLU A 165 4.70 12.07 -2.63
C GLU A 165 3.92 11.16 -3.58
N ALA A 166 2.63 10.92 -3.29
CA ALA A 166 1.77 10.10 -4.15
C ALA A 166 1.58 10.75 -5.53
N ALA A 167 1.46 12.08 -5.61
CA ALA A 167 1.37 12.83 -6.85
C ALA A 167 2.65 12.68 -7.70
N VAL A 168 3.82 12.72 -7.07
CA VAL A 168 5.10 12.44 -7.74
C VAL A 168 5.12 11.00 -8.25
N VAL A 169 4.80 10.00 -7.42
CA VAL A 169 4.80 8.58 -7.85
C VAL A 169 3.84 8.34 -9.02
N LEU A 170 2.63 8.90 -8.96
CA LEU A 170 1.57 8.71 -9.96
C LEU A 170 1.59 9.71 -11.13
N GLU A 171 2.61 10.57 -11.20
CA GLU A 171 2.79 11.56 -12.27
C GLU A 171 1.52 12.42 -12.48
N THR A 172 0.99 12.95 -11.38
CA THR A 172 -0.25 13.75 -11.36
C THR A 172 -0.16 14.91 -10.36
N THR A 173 -1.26 15.61 -10.09
CA THR A 173 -1.32 16.73 -9.14
C THR A 173 -1.85 16.29 -7.77
N GLU A 174 -1.47 17.00 -6.71
CA GLU A 174 -2.02 16.79 -5.36
C GLU A 174 -3.55 16.93 -5.34
N GLY A 175 -4.10 17.86 -6.11
CA GLY A 175 -5.55 18.02 -6.26
C GLY A 175 -6.21 16.79 -6.87
N THR A 176 -5.57 16.15 -7.86
CA THR A 176 -6.05 14.87 -8.42
C THR A 176 -5.97 13.74 -7.41
N ILE A 177 -4.92 13.68 -6.57
CA ILE A 177 -4.82 12.70 -5.48
C ILE A 177 -5.96 12.88 -4.49
N ALA A 178 -6.19 14.12 -4.03
CA ALA A 178 -7.27 14.44 -3.10
C ALA A 178 -8.64 14.04 -3.66
N TRP A 179 -8.91 14.38 -4.92
CA TRP A 179 -10.14 13.99 -5.60
C TRP A 179 -10.29 12.47 -5.70
N ARG A 180 -9.22 11.75 -6.09
CA ARG A 180 -9.24 10.27 -6.18
C ARG A 180 -9.52 9.63 -4.82
N ILE A 181 -8.96 10.14 -3.73
CA ILE A 181 -9.26 9.63 -2.38
C ILE A 181 -10.71 9.87 -2.00
N HIS A 182 -11.22 11.08 -2.23
CA HIS A 182 -12.63 11.38 -1.99
C HIS A 182 -13.54 10.45 -2.80
N GLU A 183 -13.25 10.28 -4.09
CA GLU A 183 -14.03 9.45 -5.00
C GLU A 183 -13.97 7.96 -4.63
N ALA A 184 -12.79 7.46 -4.23
CA ALA A 184 -12.62 6.09 -3.74
C ALA A 184 -13.50 5.84 -2.51
N ARG A 185 -13.48 6.75 -1.51
CA ARG A 185 -14.31 6.63 -0.31
C ARG A 185 -15.80 6.65 -0.64
N ARG A 186 -16.24 7.55 -1.54
CA ARG A 186 -17.63 7.63 -2.00
C ARG A 186 -18.09 6.31 -2.63
N LYS A 187 -17.29 5.72 -3.53
CA LYS A 187 -17.61 4.45 -4.18
C LYS A 187 -17.60 3.27 -3.21
N MET A 188 -16.60 3.19 -2.33
CA MET A 188 -16.52 2.14 -1.32
C MET A 188 -17.74 2.15 -0.40
N ARG A 189 -18.18 3.33 0.09
CA ARG A 189 -19.42 3.45 0.86
C ARG A 189 -20.62 2.92 0.08
N GLY A 190 -20.79 3.33 -1.17
CA GLY A 190 -21.89 2.83 -2.01
C GLY A 190 -21.87 1.30 -2.20
N TYR A 191 -20.70 0.68 -2.31
CA TYR A 191 -20.58 -0.77 -2.39
C TYR A 191 -20.91 -1.46 -1.05
N LEU A 192 -20.45 -0.90 0.06
CA LEU A 192 -20.74 -1.41 1.40
C LEU A 192 -22.22 -1.30 1.74
N ASP A 193 -22.88 -0.18 1.42
CA ASP A 193 -24.33 -0.02 1.61
C ASP A 193 -25.12 -1.05 0.78
N GLY A 194 -24.64 -1.35 -0.44
CA GLY A 194 -25.23 -2.40 -1.28
C GLY A 194 -25.05 -3.80 -0.70
N LEU A 195 -23.87 -4.09 -0.13
CA LEU A 195 -23.58 -5.34 0.58
C LEU A 195 -24.42 -5.46 1.85
N ASP A 196 -24.53 -4.40 2.64
CA ASP A 196 -25.34 -4.35 3.86
C ASP A 196 -26.83 -4.56 3.54
N ARG A 197 -27.36 -4.02 2.44
CA ARG A 197 -28.73 -4.30 1.99
C ARG A 197 -28.92 -5.76 1.55
N GLY A 198 -27.90 -6.38 0.96
CA GLY A 198 -27.88 -7.81 0.64
C GLY A 198 -27.79 -8.71 1.88
N LEU A 199 -26.98 -8.32 2.86
CA LEU A 199 -26.75 -9.02 4.13
C LEU A 199 -27.88 -8.79 5.15
N ALA A 200 -28.55 -7.64 5.15
CA ALA A 200 -29.71 -7.34 6.00
C ALA A 200 -30.93 -8.20 5.65
N ARG A 201 -31.00 -8.72 4.42
CA ARG A 201 -31.95 -9.79 4.06
C ARG A 201 -31.59 -11.15 4.70
N ALA A 202 -30.35 -11.33 5.16
CA ALA A 202 -29.82 -12.59 5.71
C ALA A 202 -29.53 -12.57 7.23
N ARG A 203 -29.30 -11.41 7.89
CA ARG A 203 -29.11 -11.34 9.35
C ARG A 203 -29.30 -9.91 9.92
N ARG A 204 -29.98 -9.83 11.09
CA ARG A 204 -30.34 -8.59 11.81
C ARG A 204 -29.14 -7.89 12.47
N ARG A 205 -28.66 -6.77 11.91
CA ARG A 205 -28.46 -5.45 12.55
C ARG A 205 -27.68 -4.54 11.59
N PRO A 206 -28.17 -3.31 11.29
CA PRO A 206 -27.41 -2.35 10.49
C PRO A 206 -26.16 -1.87 11.24
N MET A 207 -25.11 -1.54 10.49
CA MET A 207 -23.88 -0.98 11.03
C MET A 207 -24.13 0.42 11.62
N SER A 208 -23.78 0.65 12.89
CA SER A 208 -23.93 1.97 13.54
C SER A 208 -22.99 3.01 12.93
N ASP A 209 -23.33 4.31 12.94
CA ASP A 209 -22.44 5.41 12.49
C ASP A 209 -21.06 5.40 13.17
N SER A 210 -21.01 4.99 14.44
CA SER A 210 -19.76 4.78 15.18
C SER A 210 -18.89 3.66 14.58
N ALA A 211 -19.48 2.65 13.94
CA ALA A 211 -18.77 1.56 13.25
C ALA A 211 -18.25 2.01 11.88
N VAL A 212 -18.97 2.85 11.14
CA VAL A 212 -18.45 3.50 9.91
C VAL A 212 -17.29 4.44 10.24
N HIS A 213 -17.42 5.25 11.29
CA HIS A 213 -16.34 6.11 11.77
C HIS A 213 -15.15 5.31 12.33
N ARG A 214 -15.40 4.17 12.99
CA ARG A 214 -14.34 3.23 13.40
C ARG A 214 -13.74 2.47 12.22
N LEU A 215 -14.46 2.26 11.13
CA LEU A 215 -13.95 1.68 9.87
C LEU A 215 -13.17 2.70 9.05
N GLU A 216 -13.55 3.97 9.09
CA GLU A 216 -12.75 5.08 8.53
C GLU A 216 -11.48 5.28 9.36
N LYS A 217 -11.61 5.22 10.70
CA LYS A 217 -10.48 5.22 11.64
C LYS A 217 -9.64 3.94 11.50
N ALA A 218 -10.23 2.78 11.21
CA ALA A 218 -9.52 1.54 10.93
C ALA A 218 -8.87 1.59 9.54
N LEU A 219 -9.51 2.08 8.49
CA LEU A 219 -8.83 2.33 7.22
C LEU A 219 -7.65 3.32 7.40
N MET A 220 -7.74 4.25 8.36
CA MET A 220 -6.64 5.14 8.76
C MET A 220 -5.65 4.56 9.79
N GLN A 221 -5.96 3.45 10.49
CA GLN A 221 -5.15 2.89 11.59
C GLN A 221 -4.87 1.38 11.51
N LEU A 222 -5.41 0.70 10.50
CA LEU A 222 -5.42 -0.75 10.30
C LEU A 222 -5.10 -1.08 8.86
N ILE A 223 -3.87 -0.78 8.51
CA ILE A 223 -2.92 -1.76 7.97
C ILE A 223 -1.61 -1.34 8.63
N PRO A 224 -0.75 -2.24 9.15
CA PRO A 224 0.49 -1.80 9.76
C PRO A 224 1.17 -0.86 8.76
N VAL A 225 1.30 0.42 9.15
CA VAL A 225 2.44 1.20 8.70
C VAL A 225 3.59 0.25 8.98
N VAL A 226 4.23 -0.29 7.94
CA VAL A 226 5.50 -1.00 8.14
C VAL A 226 6.29 -0.03 9.00
N PRO A 227 6.56 -0.34 10.29
CA PRO A 227 7.25 0.60 11.14
C PRO A 227 8.50 0.94 10.36
N THR A 228 8.74 2.23 10.14
CA THR A 228 10.07 2.56 9.66
C THR A 228 11.02 2.00 10.72
N PRO A 229 12.05 1.21 10.36
CA PRO A 229 12.89 0.56 11.35
C PRO A 229 13.66 1.63 12.12
N ALA A 230 13.06 2.05 13.24
CA ALA A 230 13.58 3.01 14.19
C ALA A 230 12.83 2.81 15.52
N ALA A 231 12.92 1.60 16.07
CA ALA A 231 12.75 1.32 17.51
C ALA A 231 13.15 -0.15 17.79
N ALA A 232 14.42 -0.48 17.54
CA ALA A 232 15.10 -1.56 18.23
C ALA A 232 16.34 -0.94 18.86
N ARG A 233 16.19 -0.47 20.09
CA ARG A 233 17.26 -0.33 21.07
C ARG A 233 16.83 -1.15 22.27
#